data_AF-A0A939X4T2-F1
#
_entry.id   AF-A0A939X4T2-F1
#
_cell.length_a   1.000
_cell.length_b   1.000
_cell.length_c   1.000
_cell.angle_alpha   90.00
_cell.angle_beta   90.00
_cell.angle_gamma   90.00
#
_symmetry.space_group_name_H-M   'P 1'
#
loop_
_entity.id
_entity.type
_entity.pdbx_description
1 polymer ?
#
loop_
_entity_poly.entity_id
_entity_poly.type
_entity_poly.pdbx_seq_one_letter_code
_entity_poly.pdbx_strand_id
1 'polypeptide(L)'
;IQNHHGNDIIAYFYNEALKFQAASSDDKGETVKASDFSYNAEIPDFRECGIVMLADTIEAASRTVTPNASKYAKLIDNLFLGKIERGQLDNSNLTMNDIKALSDAFVKTLVARNHSRIEYPDED
;
A
#
# COMPACT_ATOMS: atom_id res chain seq x y z
N ILE A 1 -13.40 2.40 -10.14
CA ILE A 1 -13.15 3.04 -8.83
C ILE A 1 -12.00 4.03 -9.04
N GLN A 2 -12.27 5.33 -9.09
CA GLN A 2 -11.24 6.34 -9.40
C GLN A 2 -10.28 6.60 -8.22
N ASN A 3 -10.76 6.50 -6.97
CA ASN A 3 -10.05 7.00 -5.79
C ASN A 3 -9.19 5.95 -5.06
N HIS A 4 -9.15 4.70 -5.52
CA HIS A 4 -8.50 3.61 -4.75
C HIS A 4 -6.98 3.75 -4.64
N HIS A 5 -6.34 4.53 -5.51
CA HIS A 5 -4.92 4.85 -5.44
C HIS A 5 -4.61 6.23 -4.85
N GLY A 6 -5.61 7.10 -4.64
CA GLY A 6 -5.39 8.48 -4.18
C GLY A 6 -4.44 9.26 -5.10
N ASN A 7 -3.66 10.17 -4.54
CA ASN A 7 -2.59 10.88 -5.24
C ASN A 7 -1.21 10.26 -4.94
N ASP A 8 -1.18 8.95 -4.68
CA ASP A 8 0.02 8.27 -4.23
C ASP A 8 1.08 8.25 -5.33
N ILE A 9 2.35 8.32 -4.93
CA ILE A 9 3.48 8.31 -5.86
C ILE A 9 3.73 6.88 -6.31
N ILE A 10 3.90 6.69 -7.61
CA ILE A 10 4.40 5.45 -8.20
C ILE A 10 5.90 5.33 -7.89
N ALA A 11 6.18 4.93 -6.66
CA ALA A 11 7.50 5.05 -6.02
C ALA A 11 8.62 4.37 -6.81
N TYR A 12 8.35 3.26 -7.50
CA TYR A 12 9.34 2.57 -8.32
C TYR A 12 9.89 3.48 -9.44
N PHE A 13 9.01 4.05 -10.27
CA PHE A 13 9.42 4.89 -11.38
C PHE A 13 10.00 6.22 -10.91
N TYR A 14 9.46 6.80 -9.83
CA TYR A 14 10.03 8.00 -9.24
C TYR A 14 11.47 7.78 -8.75
N ASN A 15 11.72 6.68 -8.05
CA ASN A 15 13.06 6.34 -7.57
C ASN A 15 14.04 6.02 -8.71
N GLU A 16 13.58 5.34 -9.77
CA GLU A 16 14.41 5.13 -10.96
C GLU A 16 14.75 6.47 -11.63
N ALA A 17 13.77 7.36 -11.82
CA ALA A 17 14.01 8.69 -12.41
C ALA A 17 15.02 9.52 -11.59
N LEU A 18 14.94 9.50 -10.25
CA LEU A 18 15.92 10.15 -9.39
C LEU A 18 17.34 9.57 -9.56
N LYS A 19 17.47 8.23 -9.70
CA LYS A 19 18.77 7.60 -9.96
C LYS A 19 19.32 8.00 -11.32
N PHE A 20 18.49 8.02 -12.36
CA PHE A 20 18.88 8.46 -13.70
C PHE A 20 19.33 9.92 -13.71
N GLN A 21 18.63 10.81 -12.99
CA GLN A 21 19.02 12.21 -12.83
C GLN A 21 20.36 12.33 -12.09
N ALA A 22 20.55 11.61 -10.98
CA ALA A 22 21.80 11.64 -10.22
C ALA A 22 23.00 11.08 -10.99
N ALA A 23 22.77 10.13 -11.90
CA ALA A 23 23.80 9.55 -12.77
C ALA A 23 24.10 10.40 -14.02
N SER A 24 23.25 11.37 -14.36
CA SER A 24 23.40 12.24 -15.51
C SER A 24 24.20 13.49 -15.12
N SER A 25 25.33 13.75 -15.77
CA SER A 25 26.15 14.96 -15.54
C SER A 25 25.60 16.21 -16.24
N ASP A 26 24.45 16.10 -16.92
CA ASP A 26 23.79 17.20 -17.62
C ASP A 26 22.97 18.02 -16.62
N ASP A 27 23.44 19.24 -16.31
CA ASP A 27 22.72 20.29 -15.56
C ASP A 27 21.61 20.92 -16.43
N LYS A 28 20.82 20.08 -17.11
CA LYS A 28 19.57 20.52 -17.72
C LYS A 28 18.58 20.60 -16.58
N GLY A 29 18.38 21.81 -16.05
CA GLY A 29 17.68 22.13 -14.80
C GLY A 29 16.21 21.68 -14.64
N GLU A 30 15.76 20.63 -15.30
CA GLU A 30 14.52 19.93 -14.99
C GLU A 30 14.74 18.96 -13.82
N THR A 31 14.44 19.42 -12.60
CA THR A 31 14.37 18.57 -11.41
C THR A 31 13.24 17.55 -11.56
N VAL A 32 13.50 16.28 -11.28
CA VAL A 32 12.47 15.23 -11.26
C VAL A 32 11.43 15.58 -10.19
N LYS A 33 10.18 15.85 -10.60
CA LYS A 33 9.09 16.20 -9.68
C LYS A 33 8.29 14.96 -9.32
N ALA A 34 7.99 14.79 -8.02
CA ALA A 34 7.14 13.70 -7.55
C ALA A 34 5.73 13.71 -8.18
N SER A 35 5.20 14.90 -8.52
CA SER A 35 3.91 15.07 -9.19
C SER A 35 3.80 14.32 -10.51
N ASP A 36 4.91 14.23 -11.25
CA ASP A 36 4.93 13.60 -12.59
C ASP A 36 4.82 12.08 -12.50
N PHE A 37 5.01 11.54 -11.30
CA PHE A 37 4.93 10.12 -10.97
C PHE A 37 3.79 9.82 -9.99
N SER A 38 2.87 10.76 -9.79
CA SER A 38 1.72 10.59 -8.89
C SER A 38 0.45 10.31 -9.67
N TYR A 39 -0.50 9.61 -9.06
CA TYR A 39 -1.85 9.52 -9.62
C TYR A 39 -2.56 10.87 -9.48
N ASN A 40 -3.37 11.24 -10.49
CA ASN A 40 -4.20 12.45 -10.46
C ASN A 40 -5.57 12.22 -9.78
N ALA A 41 -5.69 11.21 -8.92
CA ALA A 41 -6.95 10.90 -8.25
C ALA A 41 -7.03 11.61 -6.88
N GLU A 42 -8.25 11.93 -6.49
CA GLU A 42 -8.51 12.51 -5.17
C GLU A 42 -8.28 11.45 -4.08
N ILE A 43 -7.80 11.90 -2.92
CA ILE A 43 -7.70 11.04 -1.74
C ILE A 43 -9.10 10.62 -1.27
N PRO A 44 -9.26 9.45 -0.65
CA PRO A 44 -10.49 8.97 -0.07
C PRO A 44 -11.27 10.01 0.75
N ASP A 45 -12.52 10.24 0.35
CA ASP A 45 -13.47 11.22 0.89
C ASP A 45 -14.51 10.59 1.84
N PHE A 46 -14.58 9.27 1.91
CA PHE A 46 -15.42 8.52 2.83
C PHE A 46 -14.73 7.23 3.32
N ARG A 47 -15.26 6.68 4.42
CA ARG A 47 -14.64 5.57 5.17
C ARG A 47 -14.41 4.35 4.30
N GLU A 48 -15.40 4.01 3.48
CA GLU A 48 -15.37 2.86 2.58
C GLU A 48 -14.28 3.02 1.51
N CYS A 49 -14.08 4.23 0.98
CA CYS A 49 -13.00 4.50 0.04
C CYS A 49 -11.62 4.33 0.68
N GLY A 50 -11.46 4.76 1.93
CA GLY A 50 -10.23 4.55 2.70
C GLY A 50 -9.97 3.05 2.90
N ILE A 51 -10.99 2.28 3.28
CA ILE A 51 -10.88 0.83 3.44
C ILE A 51 -10.49 0.14 2.12
N VAL A 52 -11.10 0.53 1.01
CA VAL A 52 -10.78 -0.02 -0.33
C VAL A 52 -9.33 0.27 -0.71
N MET A 53 -8.85 1.51 -0.52
CA MET A 53 -7.44 1.86 -0.75
C MET A 53 -6.49 0.99 0.08
N LEU A 54 -6.78 0.83 1.37
CA LEU A 54 -5.97 0.00 2.26
C LEU A 54 -5.98 -1.47 1.85
N ALA A 55 -7.15 -2.00 1.47
CA ALA A 55 -7.29 -3.37 0.99
C ALA A 55 -6.47 -3.62 -0.29
N ASP A 56 -6.57 -2.72 -1.28
CA ASP A 56 -5.81 -2.82 -2.54
C ASP A 56 -4.30 -2.80 -2.31
N THR A 57 -3.85 -1.87 -1.46
CA THR A 57 -2.44 -1.74 -1.05
C THR A 57 -1.92 -3.03 -0.41
N ILE A 58 -2.71 -3.61 0.51
CA ILE A 58 -2.37 -4.87 1.19
C ILE A 58 -2.37 -6.04 0.19
N GLU A 59 -3.35 -6.14 -0.69
CA GLU A 59 -3.49 -7.23 -1.66
C GLU A 59 -2.24 -7.30 -2.54
N ALA A 60 -1.86 -6.17 -3.14
CA ALA A 60 -0.68 -6.06 -3.98
C ALA A 60 0.60 -6.42 -3.23
N ALA A 61 0.80 -5.88 -2.01
CA ALA A 61 2.01 -6.11 -1.23
C ALA A 61 2.10 -7.55 -0.67
N SER A 62 0.97 -8.13 -0.24
CA SER A 62 0.93 -9.43 0.42
C SER A 62 1.43 -10.59 -0.45
N ARG A 63 1.35 -10.45 -1.77
CA ARG A 63 1.85 -11.42 -2.77
C ARG A 63 3.36 -11.63 -2.70
N THR A 64 4.09 -10.69 -2.12
CA THR A 64 5.57 -10.69 -2.07
C THR A 64 6.13 -11.28 -0.78
N VAL A 65 5.29 -11.59 0.21
CA VAL A 65 5.72 -12.01 1.55
C VAL A 65 5.25 -13.43 1.86
N THR A 66 6.15 -14.22 2.48
CA THR A 66 5.81 -15.58 2.94
C THR A 66 4.64 -15.56 3.93
N PRO A 67 3.64 -16.45 3.77
CA PRO A 67 2.51 -16.53 4.68
C PRO A 67 2.91 -16.75 6.14
N ASN A 68 2.76 -15.71 6.96
CA ASN A 68 3.02 -15.75 8.39
C ASN A 68 2.34 -14.54 9.06
N ALA A 69 1.62 -14.79 10.17
CA ALA A 69 0.86 -13.75 10.88
C ALA A 69 1.72 -12.55 11.32
N SER A 70 2.92 -12.80 11.88
CA SER A 70 3.82 -11.74 12.32
C SER A 70 4.37 -10.92 11.14
N LYS A 71 4.71 -11.59 10.03
CA LYS A 71 5.16 -10.91 8.82
C LYS A 71 4.04 -10.05 8.21
N TYR A 72 2.80 -10.54 8.19
CA TYR A 72 1.66 -9.78 7.70
C TYR A 72 1.34 -8.58 8.59
N ALA A 73 1.36 -8.73 9.92
CA ALA A 73 1.14 -7.61 10.83
C ALA A 73 2.16 -6.49 10.58
N LYS A 74 3.44 -6.84 10.53
CA LYS A 74 4.51 -5.86 10.25
C LYS A 74 4.37 -5.20 8.87
N LEU A 75 4.00 -5.98 7.84
CA LEU A 75 3.77 -5.45 6.51
C LEU A 75 2.60 -4.45 6.51
N ILE A 76 1.46 -4.83 7.08
CA ILE A 76 0.25 -4.01 7.11
C ILE A 76 0.49 -2.73 7.90
N ASP A 77 1.12 -2.81 9.08
CA ASP A 77 1.41 -1.63 9.90
C ASP A 77 2.30 -0.64 9.17
N ASN A 78 3.33 -1.10 8.46
CA ASN A 78 4.20 -0.25 7.65
C ASN A 78 3.44 0.43 6.49
N LEU A 79 2.57 -0.31 5.80
CA LEU A 79 1.77 0.23 4.70
C LEU A 79 0.77 1.28 5.21
N PHE A 80 0.10 0.99 6.32
CA PHE A 80 -0.89 1.87 6.93
C PHE A 80 -0.24 3.16 7.44
N LEU A 81 0.89 3.05 8.15
CA LEU A 81 1.66 4.19 8.58
C LEU A 81 2.09 5.05 7.40
N GLY A 82 2.59 4.42 6.32
CA GLY A 82 2.96 5.14 5.11
C GLY A 82 1.79 5.88 4.43
N LYS A 83 0.56 5.36 4.50
CA LYS A 83 -0.63 6.07 3.99
C LYS A 83 -1.00 7.27 4.88
N ILE A 84 -0.91 7.10 6.20
CA ILE A 84 -1.16 8.15 7.18
C ILE A 84 -0.15 9.28 7.05
N GLU A 85 1.15 8.98 6.99
CA GLU A 85 2.22 9.98 6.85
C GLU A 85 2.11 10.80 5.56
N ARG A 86 1.52 10.22 4.51
CA ARG A 86 1.25 10.88 3.22
C ARG A 86 -0.11 11.57 3.14
N GLY A 87 -0.86 11.64 4.24
CA GLY A 87 -2.19 12.26 4.29
C GLY A 87 -3.25 11.58 3.42
N GLN A 88 -3.04 10.32 3.02
CA GLN A 88 -3.95 9.62 2.09
C GLN A 88 -5.31 9.31 2.71
N LEU A 89 -5.43 9.40 4.04
CA LEU A 89 -6.65 9.05 4.77
C LEU A 89 -7.32 10.27 5.41
N ASP A 90 -6.78 11.48 5.21
CA ASP A 90 -7.17 12.69 5.94
C ASP A 90 -8.66 13.03 5.77
N ASN A 91 -9.22 12.79 4.59
CA ASN A 91 -10.64 13.05 4.29
C ASN A 91 -11.55 11.84 4.52
N SER A 92 -11.01 10.67 4.86
CA SER A 92 -11.77 9.42 4.90
C SER A 92 -12.61 9.23 6.16
N ASN A 93 -12.44 10.07 7.19
CA ASN A 93 -13.05 9.90 8.52
C ASN A 93 -12.72 8.57 9.22
N LEU A 94 -11.64 7.89 8.84
CA LEU A 94 -11.11 6.74 9.56
C LEU A 94 -10.33 7.20 10.79
N THR A 95 -10.70 6.70 11.95
CA THR A 95 -9.98 6.97 13.20
C THR A 95 -8.82 6.01 13.40
N MET A 96 -7.86 6.34 14.26
CA MET A 96 -6.77 5.41 14.60
C MET A 96 -7.28 4.07 15.18
N ASN A 97 -8.43 4.09 15.86
CA ASN A 97 -9.08 2.86 16.33
C ASN A 97 -9.60 2.01 15.15
N ASP A 98 -10.17 2.66 14.13
CA ASP A 98 -10.57 1.97 12.89
C ASP A 98 -9.36 1.38 12.18
N ILE A 99 -8.27 2.13 12.05
CA ILE A 99 -7.02 1.65 11.44
C ILE A 99 -6.48 0.42 12.18
N LYS A 100 -6.49 0.44 13.52
CA LYS A 100 -6.05 -0.71 14.31
C LYS A 100 -6.95 -1.94 14.10
N ALA A 101 -8.27 -1.74 14.15
CA ALA A 101 -9.23 -2.80 13.90
C ALA A 101 -9.11 -3.39 12.48
N LEU A 102 -8.89 -2.53 11.48
CA LEU A 102 -8.64 -2.94 10.10
C LEU A 102 -7.35 -3.75 9.99
N SER A 103 -6.25 -3.31 10.61
CA SER A 103 -4.97 -4.04 10.59
C SER A 103 -5.16 -5.47 11.11
N ASP A 104 -5.80 -5.63 12.28
CA ASP A 104 -6.05 -6.94 12.88
C ASP A 104 -6.98 -7.81 12.00
N ALA A 105 -8.01 -7.21 11.38
CA ALA A 105 -8.92 -7.90 10.46
C ALA A 105 -8.22 -8.37 9.17
N PHE A 106 -7.35 -7.56 8.58
CA PHE A 106 -6.58 -7.93 7.39
C PHE A 106 -5.57 -9.02 7.69
N VAL A 107 -4.85 -8.97 8.81
CA VAL A 107 -3.94 -10.05 9.23
C VAL A 107 -4.70 -11.37 9.32
N LYS A 108 -5.84 -11.38 10.03
CA LYS A 108 -6.68 -12.58 10.16
C LYS A 108 -7.15 -13.12 8.81
N THR A 109 -7.55 -12.23 7.91
CA THR A 109 -8.03 -12.59 6.57
C THR A 109 -6.92 -13.19 5.71
N LEU A 110 -5.72 -12.59 5.71
CA LEU A 110 -4.57 -13.09 4.95
C LEU A 110 -4.08 -14.44 5.47
N VAL A 111 -4.02 -14.61 6.79
CA VAL A 111 -3.67 -15.89 7.42
C VAL A 111 -4.69 -16.96 7.03
N ALA A 112 -5.99 -16.68 7.16
CA ALA A 112 -7.04 -17.63 6.80
C ALA A 112 -7.00 -18.02 5.30
N ARG A 113 -6.83 -17.04 4.41
CA ARG A 113 -6.68 -17.27 2.96
C ARG A 113 -5.50 -18.18 2.64
N ASN A 114 -4.37 -18.00 3.31
CA ASN A 114 -3.14 -18.71 2.95
C ASN A 114 -2.92 -20.01 3.74
N HIS A 115 -3.59 -20.18 4.89
CA HIS A 115 -3.58 -21.42 5.66
C HIS A 115 -4.75 -22.36 5.31
N SER A 116 -5.83 -21.89 4.67
CA SER A 116 -6.85 -22.79 4.08
C SER A 116 -6.35 -23.53 2.83
N ARG A 117 -5.13 -23.22 2.40
CA ARG A 117 -4.41 -23.86 1.29
C ARG A 117 -3.42 -24.94 1.77
N ILE A 118 -3.66 -25.54 2.95
CA ILE A 118 -2.93 -26.73 3.39
C ILE A 118 -3.24 -27.84 2.38
N GLU A 119 -2.20 -28.37 1.73
CA GLU A 119 -2.27 -29.59 0.92
C GLU A 119 -2.95 -30.70 1.74
N TYR A 120 -3.97 -31.32 1.16
CA TYR A 120 -4.43 -32.59 1.69
C TYR A 120 -3.24 -33.57 1.61
N PRO A 121 -2.97 -34.36 2.66
CA PRO A 121 -1.98 -35.42 2.55
C PRO A 121 -2.39 -36.32 1.39
N ASP A 122 -1.44 -36.65 0.51
CA ASP A 122 -1.62 -37.72 -0.46
C ASP A 122 -1.99 -38.98 0.34
N GLU A 123 -3.21 -39.49 0.16
CA GLU A 123 -3.54 -40.84 0.62
C GLU A 123 -2.77 -41.82 -0.26
N ASP A 124 -2.00 -42.70 0.38
CA ASP A 124 -1.01 -43.64 -0.16
C ASP A 124 -1.36 -44.33 -1.51
#